data_AF-A0A917TN42-F1
#
_entry.id   AF-A0A917TN42-F1
#
_cell.length_a   1.000
_cell.length_b   1.000
_cell.length_c   1.000
_cell.angle_alpha   90.00
_cell.angle_beta   90.00
_cell.angle_gamma   90.00
#
_symmetry.space_group_name_H-M   'P 1'
#
loop_
_entity.id
_entity.type
_entity.pdbx_description
1 polymer ?
#
loop_
_entity_poly.entity_id
_entity_poly.type
_entity_poly.pdbx_seq_one_letter_code
_entity_poly.pdbx_strand_id
1 'polypeptide(L)'
;MTHELVTWLVGVLDRIEQQAPEVHAASCPAVDSSGMLYAVSLDACSCGWPQRIRTDIAAKRNILGLVVDSGPGWHDGYTEAYRDVVRLLAAPFAAEPGYRAEWGPQ
;
A
#
# COMPACT_ATOMS: atom_id res chain seq x y z
N MET A 1 -0.30 -18.63 10.37
CA MET A 1 -0.20 -17.20 10.72
C MET A 1 0.21 -16.36 9.53
N THR A 2 1.46 -16.45 9.02
CA THR A 2 1.93 -15.59 7.91
C THR A 2 1.08 -15.69 6.65
N HIS A 3 0.64 -16.89 6.24
CA HIS A 3 -0.22 -17.05 5.06
C HIS A 3 -1.56 -16.33 5.21
N GLU A 4 -2.26 -16.49 6.34
CA GLU A 4 -3.54 -15.82 6.60
C GLU A 4 -3.40 -14.29 6.64
N LEU A 5 -2.33 -13.78 7.26
CA LEU A 5 -2.01 -12.35 7.29
C LEU A 5 -1.73 -11.81 5.88
N VAL A 6 -0.96 -12.55 5.07
CA VAL A 6 -0.69 -12.18 3.67
C VAL A 6 -1.99 -12.16 2.85
N THR A 7 -2.83 -13.20 2.96
CA THR A 7 -4.13 -13.25 2.27
C THR A 7 -5.03 -12.08 2.67
N TRP A 8 -5.12 -11.77 3.96
CA TRP A 8 -5.88 -10.63 4.45
C TRP A 8 -5.32 -9.29 3.91
N LEU A 9 -4.01 -9.09 3.99
CA LEU A 9 -3.36 -7.85 3.54
C LEU A 9 -3.54 -7.64 2.04
N VAL A 10 -3.44 -8.70 1.22
CA VAL A 10 -3.76 -8.64 -0.21
C VAL A 10 -5.19 -8.14 -0.43
N GLY A 11 -6.17 -8.69 0.28
CA GLY A 11 -7.57 -8.25 0.17
C GLY A 11 -7.80 -6.79 0.62
N VAL A 12 -7.06 -6.32 1.63
CA VAL A 12 -7.07 -4.91 2.03
C VAL A 12 -6.53 -4.03 0.90
N LEU A 13 -5.37 -4.37 0.35
CA LEU A 13 -4.73 -3.61 -0.73
C LEU A 13 -5.61 -3.55 -1.99
N ASP A 14 -6.26 -4.66 -2.37
CA ASP A 14 -7.17 -4.72 -3.51
C ASP A 14 -8.35 -3.75 -3.34
N ARG A 15 -8.95 -3.72 -2.14
CA ARG A 15 -10.06 -2.82 -1.83
C ARG A 15 -9.64 -1.35 -1.85
N ILE A 16 -8.49 -1.03 -1.27
CA ILE A 16 -7.95 0.35 -1.30
C ILE A 16 -7.67 0.77 -2.75
N GLU A 17 -7.11 -0.12 -3.57
CA GLU A 17 -6.87 0.15 -4.99
C GLU A 17 -8.17 0.39 -5.77
N GLN A 18 -9.20 -0.42 -5.54
CA GLN A 18 -10.52 -0.26 -6.15
C GLN A 18 -11.22 1.03 -5.72
N GLN A 19 -10.97 1.47 -4.49
CA GLN A 19 -11.51 2.72 -3.93
C GLN A 19 -10.62 3.94 -4.22
N ALA A 20 -9.42 3.74 -4.79
CA ALA A 20 -8.52 4.83 -5.13
C ALA A 20 -9.20 5.71 -6.20
N PRO A 21 -9.31 7.03 -5.98
CA PRO A 21 -9.97 7.91 -6.95
C PRO A 21 -9.34 7.81 -8.34
N GLU A 22 -10.07 8.19 -9.40
CA GLU A 22 -9.48 8.27 -10.73
C GLU A 22 -8.32 9.27 -10.76
N VAL A 23 -7.30 8.95 -11.56
CA VAL A 23 -6.12 9.80 -11.75
C VAL A 23 -6.57 11.06 -12.48
N HIS A 24 -6.40 12.22 -11.83
CA HIS A 24 -6.66 13.55 -12.37
C HIS A 24 -8.08 13.79 -12.93
N ALA A 25 -8.92 14.44 -12.14
CA ALA A 25 -10.05 15.16 -12.72
C ALA A 25 -9.52 16.36 -13.55
N ALA A 26 -10.10 16.60 -14.74
CA ALA A 26 -9.80 17.77 -15.56
C ALA A 26 -10.01 19.11 -14.82
N SER A 27 -10.75 19.09 -13.71
CA SER A 27 -11.05 20.21 -12.82
C SER A 27 -10.11 20.29 -11.60
N CYS A 28 -8.91 19.70 -11.65
CA CYS A 28 -8.00 19.74 -10.51
C CYS A 28 -7.66 21.19 -10.11
N PRO A 29 -7.90 21.60 -8.85
CA PRO A 29 -7.67 22.96 -8.39
C PRO A 29 -6.19 23.38 -8.33
N ALA A 30 -5.26 22.45 -8.54
CA ALA A 30 -3.83 22.76 -8.67
C ALA A 30 -3.44 23.25 -10.07
N VAL A 31 -4.36 23.17 -11.05
CA VAL A 31 -4.24 23.82 -12.35
C VAL A 31 -5.03 25.13 -12.24
N ASP A 32 -4.34 26.26 -12.19
CA ASP A 32 -5.04 27.53 -12.32
C ASP A 32 -5.67 27.65 -13.73
N SER A 33 -6.64 28.54 -13.90
CA SER A 33 -7.28 28.78 -15.20
C SER A 33 -6.32 29.35 -16.26
N SER A 34 -5.04 29.56 -15.93
CA SER A 34 -4.01 30.14 -16.78
C SER A 34 -3.32 29.11 -17.67
N GLY A 35 -3.42 27.81 -17.35
CA GLY A 35 -2.74 26.74 -18.11
C GLY A 35 -1.21 26.79 -18.04
N MET A 36 -0.65 27.55 -17.08
CA MET A 36 0.78 27.80 -16.97
C MET A 36 1.40 26.91 -15.88
N LEU A 37 2.37 26.07 -16.27
CA LEU A 37 2.98 25.01 -15.45
C LEU A 37 3.72 25.50 -14.18
N TYR A 38 3.97 26.80 -14.02
CA TYR A 38 4.70 27.35 -12.86
C TYR A 38 3.80 27.79 -11.69
N ALA A 39 2.47 27.71 -11.83
CA ALA A 39 1.51 28.08 -10.79
C ALA A 39 0.87 26.87 -10.07
N VAL A 40 1.55 25.71 -10.07
CA VAL A 40 1.04 24.50 -9.43
C VAL A 40 1.27 24.58 -7.92
N SER A 41 0.22 24.87 -7.16
CA SER A 41 0.23 24.67 -5.71
C SER A 41 0.05 23.17 -5.41
N LEU A 42 1.15 22.49 -5.09
CA LEU A 42 1.15 21.06 -4.74
C LEU A 42 0.30 20.79 -3.49
N ASP A 43 0.17 21.77 -2.59
CA ASP A 43 -0.65 21.68 -1.37
C ASP A 43 -2.15 21.68 -1.69
N ALA A 44 -2.54 22.22 -2.86
CA ALA A 44 -3.92 22.23 -3.36
C ALA A 44 -4.26 21.02 -4.26
N CYS A 45 -3.27 20.23 -4.68
CA CYS A 45 -3.49 19.02 -5.49
C CYS A 45 -3.82 17.81 -4.60
N SER A 46 -5.10 17.47 -4.55
CA SER A 46 -5.55 16.13 -4.16
C SER A 46 -5.35 15.09 -5.29
N CYS A 47 -4.93 15.55 -6.48
CA CYS A 47 -4.85 14.80 -7.73
C CYS A 47 -3.69 13.81 -7.87
N GLY A 48 -2.60 14.01 -7.13
CA GLY A 48 -1.44 13.10 -7.09
C GLY A 48 -1.60 11.97 -6.08
N TRP A 49 -2.63 12.03 -5.24
CA TRP A 49 -2.90 11.03 -4.22
C TRP A 49 -3.27 9.65 -4.80
N PRO A 50 -4.11 9.54 -5.86
CA PRO A 50 -4.37 8.25 -6.49
C PRO A 50 -3.13 7.55 -7.02
N GLN A 51 -2.25 8.27 -7.73
CA GLN A 51 -1.03 7.67 -8.27
C GLN A 51 -0.03 7.29 -7.17
N ARG A 52 0.03 8.07 -6.08
CA ARG A 52 0.80 7.72 -4.88
C ARG A 52 0.25 6.46 -4.22
N ILE A 53 -1.07 6.36 -4.05
CA ILE A 53 -1.74 5.18 -3.49
C ILE A 53 -1.45 3.95 -4.36
N ARG A 54 -1.61 4.04 -5.69
CA ARG A 54 -1.32 2.92 -6.61
C ARG A 54 0.14 2.50 -6.58
N THR A 55 1.06 3.46 -6.57
CA THR A 55 2.51 3.18 -6.46
C THR A 55 2.85 2.49 -5.13
N ASP A 56 2.26 2.96 -4.03
CA ASP A 56 2.46 2.38 -2.71
C ASP A 56 1.89 0.95 -2.62
N ILE A 57 0.69 0.72 -3.16
CA ILE A 57 0.09 -0.62 -3.27
C ILE A 57 0.96 -1.55 -4.11
N ALA A 58 1.45 -1.08 -5.27
CA ALA A 58 2.33 -1.87 -6.13
C ALA A 58 3.64 -2.25 -5.40
N ALA A 59 4.25 -1.31 -4.67
CA ALA A 59 5.44 -1.58 -3.88
C ALA A 59 5.16 -2.63 -2.78
N LYS A 60 4.05 -2.50 -2.06
CA LYS A 60 3.62 -3.48 -1.04
C LYS A 60 3.40 -4.86 -1.63
N ARG A 61 2.72 -4.97 -2.78
CA ARG A 61 2.53 -6.24 -3.49
C ARG A 61 3.85 -6.88 -3.94
N ASN A 62 4.80 -6.10 -4.43
CA ASN A 62 6.12 -6.62 -4.80
C ASN A 62 6.86 -7.20 -3.58
N ILE A 63 6.80 -6.52 -2.44
CA ILE A 63 7.40 -7.04 -1.19
C ILE A 63 6.70 -8.34 -0.75
N LEU A 64 5.37 -8.40 -0.82
CA LEU A 64 4.63 -9.62 -0.50
C LEU A 64 4.96 -10.77 -1.46
N GLY A 65 5.15 -10.48 -2.75
CA GLY A 65 5.64 -11.45 -3.74
C GLY A 65 6.97 -12.05 -3.32
N LEU A 66 7.94 -11.23 -2.90
CA LEU A 66 9.24 -11.71 -2.40
C LEU A 66 9.11 -12.60 -1.15
N VAL A 67 8.15 -12.32 -0.26
CA VAL A 67 7.88 -13.13 0.93
C VAL A 67 7.22 -14.47 0.59
N VAL A 68 6.39 -14.51 -0.46
CA VAL A 68 5.72 -15.75 -0.89
C VAL A 68 6.66 -16.61 -1.75
N ASP A 69 7.39 -15.99 -2.67
CA ASP A 69 8.29 -16.65 -3.62
C ASP A 69 9.59 -17.15 -2.98
N SER A 70 9.94 -16.67 -1.77
CA SER A 70 11.15 -17.11 -1.07
C SER A 70 11.14 -18.60 -0.71
N GLY A 71 9.99 -19.28 -0.76
CA GLY A 71 9.89 -20.75 -0.70
C GLY A 71 10.52 -21.40 0.56
N PRO A 72 10.47 -22.73 0.68
CA PRO A 72 11.02 -23.44 1.85
C PRO A 72 12.56 -23.53 1.87
N GLY A 73 13.27 -22.90 0.92
CA GLY A 73 14.70 -23.09 0.69
C GLY A 73 15.63 -22.02 1.27
N TRP A 74 15.12 -20.93 1.86
CA TRP A 74 15.95 -19.91 2.49
C TRP A 74 16.09 -20.21 3.99
N HIS A 75 17.21 -20.83 4.33
CA HIS A 75 17.58 -21.31 5.66
C HIS A 75 17.39 -20.26 6.79
N ASP A 76 16.47 -20.59 7.70
CA ASP A 76 16.40 -20.37 9.15
C ASP A 76 16.63 -18.98 9.79
N GLY A 77 17.06 -17.95 9.05
CA GLY A 77 17.22 -16.59 9.59
C GLY A 77 16.28 -15.55 8.98
N TYR A 78 15.92 -15.69 7.71
CA TYR A 78 15.11 -14.69 7.00
C TYR A 78 13.61 -14.89 7.18
N THR A 79 13.15 -16.08 7.59
CA THR A 79 11.73 -16.38 7.78
C THR A 79 11.08 -15.50 8.86
N GLU A 80 11.81 -15.20 9.94
CA GLU A 80 11.36 -14.28 10.99
C GLU A 80 11.35 -12.84 10.48
N ALA A 81 12.43 -12.40 9.82
CA ALA A 81 12.50 -11.07 9.21
C ALA A 81 11.36 -10.84 8.21
N TYR A 82 11.03 -11.81 7.36
CA TYR A 82 9.91 -11.71 6.42
C TYR A 82 8.56 -11.66 7.14
N ARG A 83 8.38 -12.43 8.22
CA ARG A 83 7.18 -12.33 9.05
C ARG A 83 7.02 -10.92 9.62
N ASP A 84 8.08 -10.34 10.14
CA ASP A 84 8.05 -8.99 10.72
C ASP A 84 7.84 -7.92 9.65
N VAL A 85 8.41 -8.08 8.46
CA VAL A 85 8.11 -7.22 7.31
C VAL A 85 6.62 -7.24 6.99
N VAL A 86 5.98 -8.42 6.91
CA VAL A 86 4.54 -8.50 6.65
C VAL A 86 3.72 -7.83 7.77
N ARG A 87 4.11 -8.01 9.04
CA ARG A 87 3.46 -7.33 10.18
C ARG A 87 3.59 -5.81 10.09
N LEU A 88 4.77 -5.30 9.73
CA LEU A 88 5.01 -3.87 9.54
C LEU A 88 4.19 -3.30 8.38
N LEU A 89 4.04 -4.04 7.29
CA LEU A 89 3.19 -3.64 6.16
C LEU A 89 1.70 -3.64 6.52
N ALA A 90 1.29 -4.53 7.45
CA ALA A 90 -0.08 -4.63 7.93
C ALA A 90 -0.43 -3.60 9.01
N ALA A 91 0.54 -3.12 9.79
CA ALA A 91 0.32 -2.24 10.94
C ALA A 91 -0.52 -0.97 10.63
N PRO A 92 -0.33 -0.26 9.49
CA PRO A 92 -1.17 0.88 9.12
C PRO A 92 -2.66 0.54 8.95
N PHE A 93 -2.98 -0.74 8.76
CA PHE A 93 -4.33 -1.26 8.50
C PHE A 93 -4.94 -1.94 9.73
N ALA A 94 -4.42 -1.73 10.94
CA ALA A 94 -4.91 -2.39 12.16
C ALA A 94 -6.39 -2.09 12.48
N ALA A 95 -6.93 -0.99 11.96
CA ALA A 95 -8.35 -0.63 12.10
C ALA A 95 -9.26 -1.28 11.04
N GLU A 96 -8.70 -1.94 10.03
CA GLU A 96 -9.47 -2.57 8.97
C GLU A 96 -10.18 -3.84 9.46
N PRO A 97 -11.42 -4.12 9.00
CA PRO A 97 -12.13 -5.32 9.37
C PRO A 97 -11.32 -6.60 9.11
N GLY A 98 -11.40 -7.53 10.06
CA GLY A 98 -10.70 -8.83 9.97
C GLY A 98 -9.23 -8.80 10.41
N TYR A 99 -8.69 -7.63 10.78
CA TYR A 99 -7.39 -7.57 11.45
C TYR A 99 -7.43 -8.32 12.79
N ARG A 100 -6.36 -9.08 13.09
CA ARG A 100 -6.20 -9.79 14.36
C ARG A 100 -5.05 -9.16 15.14
N ALA A 101 -5.24 -8.94 16.44
CA ALA A 101 -4.22 -8.33 17.31
C ALA A 101 -2.87 -9.09 17.31
N GLU A 102 -2.91 -10.42 17.12
CA GLU A 102 -1.72 -11.27 16.99
C GLU A 102 -0.85 -10.98 15.76
N TRP A 103 -1.37 -10.21 14.80
CA TRP A 103 -0.64 -9.73 13.62
C TRP A 103 0.09 -8.40 13.85
N GLY A 104 -0.03 -7.82 15.05
CA GLY A 104 0.70 -6.61 15.43
C GLY A 104 2.22 -6.84 15.49
N PRO A 105 3.01 -5.76 15.38
CA PRO A 105 4.42 -5.80 15.76
C PRO A 105 4.53 -6.19 17.25
N GLN A 106 5.50 -7.04 17.58
CA GLN A 106 5.81 -7.46 18.95
C GLN A 106 6.97 -6.67 19.54
#